data_AF-A0A8J7ZLI6-F1
#
_entry.id   AF-A0A8J7ZLI6-F1
#
_cell.length_a   1.000
_cell.length_b   1.000
_cell.length_c   1.000
_cell.angle_alpha   90.00
_cell.angle_beta   90.00
_cell.angle_gamma   90.00
#
_symmetry.space_group_name_H-M   'P 1'
#
loop_
_entity.id
_entity.type
_entity.pdbx_description
1 polymer ?
#
loop_
_entity_poly.entity_id
_entity_poly.type
_entity_poly.pdbx_seq_one_letter_code
_entity_poly.pdbx_strand_id
1 'polypeptide(L)'
;MRRRRYLHAVSTTTAALALAGCTGAVGDGGDGNAGSDDDTTTTADGSRQVDAAIAAAVGELNTAAGELDAAQARFAEDQSFEFEGVADRVETARSELDDAEPDASEEQRAVIEEVREYAAVVAAMNDAFLTLVGAEDRVAEVRSAVENEEFDRAGGLADDLASETGDARSTLDGASDAAAGMDADVLEARESVEIARLRDGYDQLSALAAGFDALAVAYGDLIDGRAALGEGRAAADDRDYSAAAEAFDRAAGRFESGTTTAEDALTEEPPERVGSELRALSCRGGHLATAASHFHASAEAAAEGDHATAQEEREAAEDALDAVAEC
;
A
#
# COMPACT_ATOMS: atom_id res chain seq x y z
N MET A 1 11.45 -18.91 -14.32
CA MET A 1 10.92 -19.70 -13.19
C MET A 1 10.36 -18.72 -12.19
N ARG A 2 9.03 -18.65 -12.01
CA ARG A 2 8.34 -18.24 -10.77
C ARG A 2 6.86 -18.54 -11.02
N ARG A 3 6.36 -19.60 -10.37
CA ARG A 3 4.99 -20.09 -10.51
C ARG A 3 4.10 -19.15 -9.73
N ARG A 4 3.45 -18.23 -10.44
CA ARG A 4 2.31 -17.47 -9.92
C ARG A 4 1.17 -18.45 -9.60
N ARG A 5 0.80 -18.51 -8.33
CA ARG A 5 -0.50 -19.01 -7.86
C ARG A 5 -1.04 -17.97 -6.88
N TYR A 6 -1.54 -16.86 -7.43
CA TYR A 6 -2.52 -16.04 -6.75
C TYR A 6 -3.87 -16.61 -7.18
N LEU A 7 -4.44 -17.50 -6.36
CA LEU A 7 -5.79 -17.96 -6.58
C LEU A 7 -6.73 -17.07 -5.76
N HIS A 8 -7.58 -16.35 -6.49
CA HIS A 8 -8.94 -16.06 -6.07
C HIS A 8 -9.55 -17.30 -5.38
N ALA A 9 -9.91 -17.16 -4.12
CA ALA A 9 -10.83 -18.07 -3.44
C ALA A 9 -12.03 -17.27 -2.92
N VAL A 10 -12.87 -16.82 -3.85
CA VAL A 10 -14.31 -16.78 -3.56
C VAL A 10 -14.78 -18.23 -3.55
N SER A 11 -14.89 -18.81 -2.36
CA SER A 11 -15.65 -20.04 -2.15
C SER A 11 -16.39 -19.99 -0.82
N THR A 12 -17.63 -19.52 -0.93
CA THR A 12 -18.76 -19.86 -0.05
C THR A 12 -18.68 -21.31 0.43
N THR A 13 -18.49 -21.51 1.73
CA THR A 13 -18.89 -22.76 2.39
C THR A 13 -19.65 -22.44 3.66
N THR A 14 -20.96 -22.31 3.52
CA THR A 14 -21.92 -22.59 4.58
C THR A 14 -21.84 -24.07 4.93
N ALA A 15 -21.38 -24.43 6.13
CA ALA A 15 -21.73 -25.71 6.76
C ALA A 15 -21.37 -25.78 8.26
N ALA A 16 -22.44 -25.86 9.06
CA ALA A 16 -22.58 -26.61 10.31
C ALA A 16 -21.92 -26.07 11.60
N LEU A 17 -22.73 -25.27 12.30
CA LEU A 17 -22.87 -25.32 13.75
C LEU A 17 -22.95 -26.78 14.25
N ALA A 18 -21.94 -27.21 15.01
CA ALA A 18 -22.03 -28.37 15.89
C ALA A 18 -22.09 -27.87 17.34
N LEU A 19 -23.28 -27.48 17.77
CA LEU A 19 -23.64 -27.38 19.18
C LEU A 19 -23.65 -28.80 19.77
N ALA A 20 -22.52 -29.24 20.32
CA ALA A 20 -22.48 -30.43 21.16
C ALA A 20 -22.99 -30.07 22.56
N GLY A 21 -24.31 -30.15 22.72
CA GLY A 21 -24.93 -30.27 24.02
C GLY A 21 -24.60 -31.63 24.64
N CYS A 22 -24.02 -31.62 25.83
CA CYS A 22 -24.00 -32.77 26.72
C CYS A 22 -24.78 -32.42 27.99
N THR A 23 -26.07 -32.72 27.93
CA THR A 23 -26.98 -32.81 29.06
C THR A 23 -26.87 -34.19 29.72
N GLY A 24 -26.48 -34.22 31.00
CA GLY A 24 -27.13 -35.02 32.07
C GLY A 24 -26.73 -36.49 32.31
N ALA A 25 -26.28 -36.79 33.54
CA ALA A 25 -26.89 -37.75 34.49
C ALA A 25 -25.97 -37.96 35.72
N VAL A 26 -26.27 -37.39 36.90
CA VAL A 26 -27.08 -37.94 38.03
C VAL A 26 -26.23 -38.61 39.12
N GLY A 27 -26.27 -38.02 40.33
CA GLY A 27 -26.40 -38.75 41.60
C GLY A 27 -25.26 -38.59 42.62
N ASP A 28 -25.52 -37.84 43.70
CA ASP A 28 -25.41 -38.19 45.14
C ASP A 28 -25.16 -36.89 45.94
N GLY A 29 -26.11 -36.35 46.71
CA GLY A 29 -26.49 -36.85 48.03
C GLY A 29 -25.85 -35.96 49.12
N GLY A 30 -26.52 -34.88 49.53
CA GLY A 30 -25.94 -33.94 50.50
C GLY A 30 -26.92 -32.89 51.03
N ASP A 31 -27.72 -33.31 51.99
CA ASP A 31 -28.63 -32.53 52.83
C ASP A 31 -27.87 -31.43 53.61
N GLY A 32 -28.39 -30.20 53.68
CA GLY A 32 -27.78 -29.19 54.56
C GLY A 32 -28.10 -27.72 54.32
N ASN A 33 -29.14 -27.26 55.01
CA ASN A 33 -29.22 -25.98 55.71
C ASN A 33 -29.58 -24.70 54.91
N ALA A 34 -30.75 -24.18 55.26
CA ALA A 34 -31.20 -22.84 54.97
C ALA A 34 -30.30 -21.78 55.62
N GLY A 35 -29.94 -20.77 54.83
CA GLY A 35 -29.33 -19.54 55.29
C GLY A 35 -29.45 -18.50 54.18
N SER A 36 -30.34 -17.53 54.39
CA SER A 36 -30.31 -16.25 53.69
C SER A 36 -28.91 -15.65 53.80
N ASP A 37 -28.34 -15.22 52.68
CA ASP A 37 -27.60 -13.96 52.57
C ASP A 37 -27.53 -13.58 51.08
N ASP A 38 -28.39 -12.63 50.76
CA ASP A 38 -28.36 -11.77 49.59
C ASP A 38 -27.34 -10.68 49.89
N ASP A 39 -26.08 -10.84 49.42
CA ASP A 39 -25.10 -9.74 49.39
C ASP A 39 -23.90 -10.08 48.46
N THR A 40 -23.91 -9.43 47.29
CA THR A 40 -22.75 -8.89 46.56
C THR A 40 -21.42 -9.67 46.57
N THR A 41 -21.30 -10.71 45.73
CA THR A 41 -19.99 -11.30 45.37
C THR A 41 -19.70 -11.34 43.86
N THR A 42 -20.55 -10.73 43.04
CA THR A 42 -20.41 -10.72 41.57
C THR A 42 -19.34 -9.75 41.05
N THR A 43 -18.96 -8.74 41.83
CA THR A 43 -18.14 -7.61 41.34
C THR A 43 -16.66 -7.95 41.13
N ALA A 44 -16.09 -8.81 41.98
CA ALA A 44 -14.66 -9.15 41.90
C ALA A 44 -14.35 -10.19 40.83
N ASP A 45 -15.34 -10.97 40.39
CA ASP A 45 -15.18 -12.00 39.35
C ASP A 45 -15.40 -11.40 37.96
N GLY A 46 -16.44 -10.56 37.79
CA GLY A 46 -16.68 -9.83 36.54
C GLY A 46 -15.53 -8.89 36.18
N SER A 47 -14.99 -8.13 37.14
CA SER A 47 -13.83 -7.26 36.88
C SER A 47 -12.61 -8.04 36.38
N ARG A 48 -12.34 -9.23 36.95
CA ARG A 48 -11.22 -10.09 36.52
C ARG A 48 -11.45 -10.68 35.12
N GLN A 49 -12.70 -10.97 34.77
CA GLN A 49 -13.05 -11.46 33.44
C GLN A 49 -12.86 -10.38 32.37
N VAL A 50 -13.29 -9.14 32.65
CA VAL A 50 -13.10 -8.00 31.74
C VAL A 50 -11.61 -7.71 31.54
N ASP A 51 -10.81 -7.70 32.60
CA ASP A 51 -9.36 -7.49 32.49
C ASP A 51 -8.68 -8.60 31.67
N ALA A 52 -9.14 -9.84 31.81
CA ALA A 52 -8.65 -10.97 31.02
C ALA A 52 -9.02 -10.84 29.53
N ALA A 53 -10.23 -10.39 29.21
CA ALA A 53 -10.68 -10.15 27.84
C ALA A 53 -9.90 -9.00 27.18
N ILE A 54 -9.68 -7.89 27.89
CA ILE A 54 -8.81 -6.80 27.43
C ILE A 54 -7.40 -7.32 27.13
N ALA A 55 -6.82 -8.12 28.04
CA ALA A 55 -5.50 -8.70 27.83
C ALA A 55 -5.45 -9.67 26.65
N ALA A 56 -6.50 -10.48 26.45
CA ALA A 56 -6.62 -11.37 25.30
C ALA A 56 -6.69 -10.59 23.98
N ALA A 57 -7.52 -9.55 23.92
CA ALA A 57 -7.64 -8.67 22.77
C ALA A 57 -6.30 -8.00 22.42
N VAL A 58 -5.60 -7.45 23.41
CA VAL A 58 -4.26 -6.87 23.23
C VAL A 58 -3.27 -7.92 22.71
N GLY A 59 -3.31 -9.14 23.23
CA GLY A 59 -2.46 -10.25 22.78
C GLY A 59 -2.68 -10.61 21.30
N GLU A 60 -3.95 -10.66 20.86
CA GLU A 60 -4.29 -10.89 19.45
C GLU A 60 -3.81 -9.74 18.55
N LEU A 61 -3.97 -8.49 18.98
CA LEU A 61 -3.52 -7.32 18.23
C LEU A 61 -1.99 -7.24 18.11
N ASN A 62 -1.25 -7.56 19.18
CA ASN A 62 0.22 -7.61 19.11
C ASN A 62 0.70 -8.75 18.22
N THR A 63 0.02 -9.89 18.24
CA THR A 63 0.30 -11.00 17.33
C THR A 63 0.02 -10.58 15.87
N ALA A 64 -1.09 -9.90 15.63
CA ALA A 64 -1.43 -9.33 14.33
C ALA A 64 -0.36 -8.33 13.85
N ALA A 65 0.02 -7.35 14.67
CA ALA A 65 1.07 -6.39 14.33
C ALA A 65 2.42 -7.08 14.02
N GLY A 66 2.78 -8.11 14.80
CA GLY A 66 3.99 -8.90 14.58
C GLY A 66 3.98 -9.70 13.28
N GLU A 67 2.83 -10.27 12.91
CA GLU A 67 2.67 -10.98 11.63
C GLU A 67 2.69 -10.04 10.43
N LEU A 68 2.06 -8.87 10.56
CA LEU A 68 2.09 -7.82 9.54
C LEU A 68 3.52 -7.33 9.30
N ASP A 69 4.29 -7.03 10.35
CA ASP A 69 5.71 -6.66 10.26
C ASP A 69 6.52 -7.77 9.55
N ALA A 70 6.32 -9.03 9.92
CA ALA A 70 7.00 -10.14 9.27
C ALA A 70 6.57 -10.33 7.80
N ALA A 71 5.33 -9.99 7.45
CA ALA A 71 4.85 -10.02 6.06
C ALA A 71 5.48 -8.89 5.24
N GLN A 72 5.55 -7.68 5.80
CA GLN A 72 6.23 -6.53 5.18
C GLN A 72 7.70 -6.83 4.90
N ALA A 73 8.42 -7.40 5.86
CA ALA A 73 9.82 -7.77 5.68
C ALA A 73 10.01 -8.79 4.54
N ARG A 74 9.17 -9.84 4.48
CA ARG A 74 9.21 -10.83 3.38
C ARG A 74 8.86 -10.21 2.04
N PHE A 75 7.91 -9.28 2.02
CA PHE A 75 7.54 -8.53 0.82
C PHE A 75 8.70 -7.67 0.33
N ALA A 76 9.38 -6.95 1.22
CA ALA A 76 10.57 -6.17 0.88
C ALA A 76 11.71 -7.06 0.32
N GLU A 77 11.86 -8.29 0.82
CA GLU A 77 12.91 -9.24 0.41
C GLU A 77 12.63 -10.02 -0.89
N ASP A 78 11.59 -9.68 -1.67
CA ASP A 78 11.20 -10.41 -2.90
C ASP A 78 10.93 -11.92 -2.66
N GLN A 79 10.42 -12.27 -1.49
CA GLN A 79 10.02 -13.63 -1.18
C GLN A 79 8.56 -13.81 -1.55
N SER A 80 8.22 -14.94 -2.20
CA SER A 80 6.83 -15.34 -2.34
C SER A 80 6.32 -15.80 -0.98
N PHE A 81 5.26 -15.19 -0.48
CA PHE A 81 4.58 -15.61 0.73
C PHE A 81 3.07 -15.60 0.51
N GLU A 82 2.37 -16.47 1.23
CA GLU A 82 0.92 -16.41 1.37
C GLU A 82 0.62 -15.60 2.64
N PHE A 83 -0.19 -14.57 2.50
CA PHE A 83 -0.63 -13.74 3.62
C PHE A 83 -2.13 -13.52 3.46
N GLU A 84 -2.88 -14.11 4.39
CA GLU A 84 -4.33 -13.99 4.42
C GLU A 84 -4.78 -12.68 5.11
N GLY A 85 -3.83 -11.83 5.48
CA GLY A 85 -4.08 -10.67 6.33
C GLY A 85 -4.00 -11.01 7.82
N VAL A 86 -4.19 -9.99 8.66
CA VAL A 86 -4.36 -10.13 10.11
C VAL A 86 -5.80 -9.85 10.56
N ALA A 87 -6.73 -9.84 9.61
CA ALA A 87 -8.13 -9.47 9.81
C ALA A 87 -8.84 -10.34 10.85
N ASP A 88 -8.68 -11.67 10.77
CA ASP A 88 -9.30 -12.62 11.71
C ASP A 88 -8.91 -12.36 13.17
N ARG A 89 -7.66 -11.96 13.40
CA ARG A 89 -7.17 -11.62 14.75
C ARG A 89 -7.72 -10.31 15.25
N VAL A 90 -7.79 -9.30 14.38
CA VAL A 90 -8.42 -8.03 14.72
C VAL A 90 -9.91 -8.22 15.01
N GLU A 91 -10.61 -9.07 14.25
CA GLU A 91 -12.01 -9.42 14.50
C GLU A 91 -12.18 -10.18 15.82
N THR A 92 -11.30 -11.14 16.11
CA THR A 92 -11.28 -11.85 17.39
C THR A 92 -11.08 -10.88 18.56
N ALA A 93 -10.10 -9.98 18.47
CA ALA A 93 -9.86 -8.96 19.49
C ALA A 93 -11.08 -8.07 19.72
N ARG A 94 -11.75 -7.63 18.65
CA ARG A 94 -13.00 -6.83 18.76
C ARG A 94 -14.12 -7.61 19.44
N SER A 95 -14.30 -8.88 19.09
CA SER A 95 -15.31 -9.74 19.70
C SER A 95 -15.09 -9.91 21.21
N GLU A 96 -13.84 -10.13 21.65
CA GLU A 96 -13.49 -10.25 23.07
C GLU A 96 -13.83 -8.96 23.86
N LEU A 97 -13.60 -7.78 23.24
CA LEU A 97 -13.93 -6.49 23.84
C LEU A 97 -15.45 -6.25 23.90
N ASP A 98 -16.17 -6.60 22.83
CA ASP A 98 -17.63 -6.44 22.74
C ASP A 98 -18.36 -7.33 23.76
N ASP A 99 -17.87 -8.55 23.96
CA ASP A 99 -18.43 -9.49 24.94
C ASP A 99 -18.16 -9.05 26.39
N ALA A 100 -17.05 -8.34 26.64
CA ALA A 100 -16.66 -7.89 27.98
C ALA A 100 -17.26 -6.53 28.39
N GLU A 101 -17.57 -5.65 27.44
CA GLU A 101 -18.07 -4.28 27.68
C GLU A 101 -19.30 -4.16 28.61
N PRO A 102 -20.32 -5.07 28.53
CA PRO A 102 -21.51 -4.98 29.38
C PRO A 102 -21.20 -5.03 30.88
N ASP A 103 -20.16 -5.79 31.25
CA ASP A 103 -19.76 -6.02 32.64
C ASP A 103 -18.62 -5.08 33.10
N ALA A 104 -18.12 -4.21 32.21
CA ALA A 104 -17.00 -3.32 32.48
C ALA A 104 -17.36 -2.17 33.44
N SER A 105 -16.42 -1.81 34.31
CA SER A 105 -16.45 -0.53 35.05
C SER A 105 -16.18 0.67 34.13
N GLU A 106 -16.40 1.90 34.59
CA GLU A 106 -16.13 3.11 33.80
C GLU A 106 -14.65 3.20 33.36
N GLU A 107 -13.72 2.88 34.25
CA GLU A 107 -12.28 2.84 33.94
C GLU A 107 -11.96 1.76 32.90
N GLN A 108 -12.56 0.57 33.02
CA GLN A 108 -12.37 -0.50 32.05
C GLN A 108 -12.99 -0.18 30.69
N ARG A 109 -14.11 0.55 30.65
CA ARG A 109 -14.70 1.01 29.38
C ARG A 109 -13.78 1.97 28.64
N ALA A 110 -13.15 2.90 29.35
CA ALA A 110 -12.14 3.78 28.74
C ALA A 110 -10.98 2.97 28.15
N VAL A 111 -10.51 1.93 28.85
CA VAL A 111 -9.47 1.04 28.31
C VAL A 111 -9.96 0.25 27.10
N ILE A 112 -11.19 -0.26 27.12
CA ILE A 112 -11.79 -0.95 25.97
C ILE A 112 -11.85 -0.03 24.74
N GLU A 113 -12.20 1.24 24.92
CA GLU A 113 -12.19 2.25 23.85
C GLU A 113 -10.80 2.41 23.25
N GLU A 114 -9.76 2.58 24.07
CA GLU A 114 -8.36 2.67 23.60
C GLU A 114 -7.91 1.41 22.83
N VAL A 115 -8.26 0.21 23.32
CA VAL A 115 -7.90 -1.04 22.62
C VAL A 115 -8.69 -1.19 21.31
N ARG A 116 -9.93 -0.68 21.22
CA ARG A 116 -10.68 -0.63 19.96
C ARG A 116 -10.02 0.32 18.94
N GLU A 117 -9.46 1.44 19.39
CA GLU A 117 -8.68 2.33 18.53
C GLU A 117 -7.39 1.65 18.04
N TYR A 118 -6.67 0.95 18.92
CA TYR A 118 -5.52 0.14 18.51
C TYR A 118 -5.89 -0.92 17.47
N ALA A 119 -7.02 -1.61 17.66
CA ALA A 119 -7.55 -2.57 16.69
C ALA A 119 -7.89 -1.91 15.35
N ALA A 120 -8.39 -0.68 15.35
CA ALA A 120 -8.67 0.07 14.12
C ALA A 120 -7.38 0.42 13.36
N VAL A 121 -6.33 0.85 14.06
CA VAL A 121 -5.03 1.14 13.45
C VAL A 121 -4.40 -0.11 12.83
N VAL A 122 -4.37 -1.24 13.55
CA VAL A 122 -3.84 -2.49 13.00
C VAL A 122 -4.63 -2.98 11.79
N ALA A 123 -5.97 -2.85 11.81
CA ALA A 123 -6.81 -3.17 10.65
C ALA A 123 -6.48 -2.28 9.44
N ALA A 124 -6.34 -0.97 9.64
CA ALA A 124 -6.05 -0.02 8.57
C ALA A 124 -4.67 -0.28 7.95
N MET A 125 -3.64 -0.53 8.77
CA MET A 125 -2.32 -0.90 8.28
C MET A 125 -2.34 -2.21 7.48
N ASN A 126 -3.12 -3.20 7.91
CA ASN A 126 -3.31 -4.44 7.16
C ASN A 126 -3.99 -4.23 5.82
N ASP A 127 -5.05 -3.42 5.78
CA ASP A 127 -5.79 -3.11 4.56
C ASP A 127 -4.93 -2.35 3.54
N ALA A 128 -4.17 -1.36 4.01
CA ALA A 128 -3.18 -0.65 3.21
C ALA A 128 -2.12 -1.62 2.67
N PHE A 129 -1.57 -2.50 3.50
CA PHE A 129 -0.58 -3.48 3.06
C PHE A 129 -1.13 -4.42 1.97
N LEU A 130 -2.33 -4.97 2.15
CA LEU A 130 -2.96 -5.83 1.13
C LEU A 130 -3.21 -5.09 -0.19
N THR A 131 -3.59 -3.81 -0.12
CA THR A 131 -3.74 -2.94 -1.29
C THR A 131 -2.40 -2.76 -2.02
N LEU A 132 -1.31 -2.49 -1.28
CA LEU A 132 0.04 -2.33 -1.85
C LEU A 132 0.62 -3.62 -2.44
N VAL A 133 0.27 -4.79 -1.88
CA VAL A 133 0.60 -6.08 -2.49
C VAL A 133 -0.07 -6.21 -3.87
N GLY A 134 -1.33 -5.76 -4.00
CA GLY A 134 -2.03 -5.70 -5.29
C GLY A 134 -1.42 -4.70 -6.26
N ALA A 135 -0.94 -3.55 -5.76
CA ALA A 135 -0.28 -2.52 -6.54
C ALA A 135 0.97 -3.04 -7.27
N GLU A 136 1.70 -4.00 -6.69
CA GLU A 136 2.85 -4.62 -7.36
C GLU A 136 2.47 -5.34 -8.65
N ASP A 137 1.41 -6.16 -8.61
CA ASP A 137 0.92 -6.86 -9.79
C ASP A 137 0.49 -5.85 -10.86
N ARG A 138 -0.14 -4.75 -10.44
CA ARG A 138 -0.54 -3.65 -11.32
C ARG A 138 0.66 -2.97 -11.99
N VAL A 139 1.74 -2.68 -11.26
CA VAL A 139 2.99 -2.15 -11.84
C VAL A 139 3.54 -3.10 -12.91
N ALA A 140 3.52 -4.41 -12.66
CA ALA A 140 3.98 -5.40 -13.63
C ALA A 140 3.08 -5.43 -14.89
N GLU A 141 1.78 -5.19 -14.74
CA GLU A 141 0.84 -5.04 -15.86
C GLU A 141 1.07 -3.75 -16.65
N VAL A 142 1.29 -2.60 -15.98
CA VAL A 142 1.65 -1.33 -16.62
C VAL A 142 2.90 -1.51 -17.47
N ARG A 143 3.97 -2.09 -16.89
CA ARG A 143 5.22 -2.35 -17.60
C ARG A 143 4.98 -3.24 -18.82
N SER A 144 4.21 -4.32 -18.65
CA SER A 144 3.91 -5.22 -19.77
C SER A 144 3.13 -4.51 -20.88
N ALA A 145 2.18 -3.64 -20.54
CA ALA A 145 1.46 -2.85 -21.53
C ALA A 145 2.39 -1.87 -22.27
N VAL A 146 3.29 -1.18 -21.56
CA VAL A 146 4.31 -0.30 -22.15
C VAL A 146 5.24 -1.07 -23.11
N GLU A 147 5.73 -2.24 -22.70
CA GLU A 147 6.61 -3.09 -23.53
C GLU A 147 5.92 -3.60 -24.80
N ASN A 148 4.61 -3.83 -24.75
CA ASN A 148 3.81 -4.25 -25.90
C ASN A 148 3.22 -3.08 -26.71
N GLU A 149 3.62 -1.85 -26.39
CA GLU A 149 3.16 -0.61 -27.03
C GLU A 149 1.64 -0.37 -26.92
N GLU A 150 1.00 -0.92 -25.88
CA GLU A 150 -0.41 -0.76 -25.56
C GLU A 150 -0.64 0.48 -24.67
N PHE A 151 -0.26 1.68 -25.15
CA PHE A 151 -0.19 2.90 -24.31
C PHE A 151 -1.52 3.35 -23.70
N ASP A 152 -2.63 3.24 -24.43
CA ASP A 152 -3.96 3.58 -23.89
C ASP A 152 -4.31 2.67 -22.69
N ARG A 153 -3.95 1.39 -22.79
CA ARG A 153 -4.14 0.43 -21.70
C ARG A 153 -3.17 0.71 -20.55
N ALA A 154 -1.91 0.99 -20.87
CA ALA A 154 -0.90 1.35 -19.87
C ALA A 154 -1.34 2.58 -19.06
N GLY A 155 -1.92 3.60 -19.72
CA GLY A 155 -2.44 4.80 -19.08
C GLY A 155 -3.55 4.49 -18.09
N GLY A 156 -4.56 3.72 -18.53
CA GLY A 156 -5.63 3.28 -17.63
C GLY A 156 -5.13 2.43 -16.44
N LEU A 157 -4.11 1.58 -16.65
CA LEU A 157 -3.50 0.81 -15.57
C LEU A 157 -2.70 1.68 -14.59
N ALA A 158 -2.03 2.74 -15.08
CA ALA A 158 -1.30 3.69 -14.26
C ALA A 158 -2.25 4.58 -13.43
N ASP A 159 -3.38 5.00 -14.02
CA ASP A 159 -4.43 5.73 -13.31
C ASP A 159 -5.07 4.87 -12.21
N ASP A 160 -5.38 3.61 -12.51
CA ASP A 160 -5.89 2.65 -11.52
C ASP A 160 -4.88 2.46 -10.38
N LEU A 161 -3.58 2.30 -10.71
CA LEU A 161 -2.51 2.18 -9.73
C LEU A 161 -2.45 3.42 -8.82
N ALA A 162 -2.48 4.63 -9.40
CA ALA A 162 -2.44 5.87 -8.65
C ALA A 162 -3.65 6.02 -7.70
N SER A 163 -4.83 5.59 -8.14
CA SER A 163 -6.02 5.57 -7.28
C SER A 163 -5.86 4.58 -6.12
N GLU A 164 -5.41 3.36 -6.39
CA GLU A 164 -5.21 2.32 -5.37
C GLU A 164 -4.15 2.73 -4.34
N THR A 165 -3.04 3.32 -4.77
CA THR A 165 -1.98 3.80 -3.87
C THR A 165 -2.40 5.05 -3.10
N GLY A 166 -3.16 5.95 -3.73
CA GLY A 166 -3.75 7.11 -3.06
C GLY A 166 -4.72 6.72 -1.95
N ASP A 167 -5.57 5.72 -2.19
CA ASP A 167 -6.49 5.17 -1.19
C ASP A 167 -5.72 4.53 -0.03
N ALA A 168 -4.68 3.73 -0.32
CA ALA A 168 -3.82 3.15 0.71
C ALA A 168 -3.13 4.21 1.58
N ARG A 169 -2.63 5.31 0.98
CA ARG A 169 -2.07 6.45 1.70
C ARG A 169 -3.10 7.13 2.58
N SER A 170 -4.31 7.38 2.07
CA SER A 170 -5.38 7.97 2.87
C SER A 170 -5.79 7.10 4.05
N THR A 171 -5.79 5.77 3.88
CA THR A 171 -6.03 4.81 4.96
C THR A 171 -4.93 4.86 6.01
N LEU A 172 -3.67 4.96 5.59
CA LEU A 172 -2.52 5.11 6.48
C LEU A 172 -2.57 6.45 7.24
N ASP A 173 -2.79 7.58 6.57
CA ASP A 173 -2.89 8.89 7.21
C ASP A 173 -3.98 8.88 8.32
N GLY A 174 -5.15 8.30 8.03
CA GLY A 174 -6.21 8.12 9.02
C GLY A 174 -5.81 7.22 10.19
N ALA A 175 -5.03 6.16 9.94
CA ALA A 175 -4.48 5.30 10.97
C ALA A 175 -3.44 6.02 11.84
N SER A 176 -2.62 6.90 11.24
CA SER A 176 -1.64 7.73 11.93
C SER A 176 -2.31 8.74 12.85
N ASP A 177 -3.34 9.42 12.36
CA ASP A 177 -4.13 10.37 13.14
C ASP A 177 -4.81 9.68 14.33
N ALA A 178 -5.39 8.49 14.10
CA ALA A 178 -5.94 7.67 15.18
C ALA A 178 -4.85 7.26 16.18
N ALA A 179 -3.67 6.85 15.70
CA ALA A 179 -2.54 6.48 16.56
C ALA A 179 -1.97 7.64 17.38
N ALA A 180 -2.04 8.87 16.87
CA ALA A 180 -1.66 10.06 17.61
C ALA A 180 -2.69 10.48 18.68
N GLY A 181 -3.95 10.06 18.52
CA GLY A 181 -5.04 10.29 19.47
C GLY A 181 -5.04 9.37 20.69
N MET A 182 -4.47 8.16 20.55
CA MET A 182 -4.44 7.14 21.59
C MET A 182 -3.63 7.56 22.84
N ASP A 183 -4.10 7.16 24.01
CA ASP A 183 -3.37 7.31 25.27
C ASP A 183 -2.30 6.22 25.41
N ALA A 184 -1.08 6.56 24.97
CA ALA A 184 0.07 5.66 25.02
C ALA A 184 0.38 5.17 26.45
N ASP A 185 0.14 5.98 27.49
CA ASP A 185 0.40 5.56 28.87
C ASP A 185 -0.59 4.46 29.31
N VAL A 186 -1.85 4.55 28.87
CA VAL A 186 -2.89 3.54 29.15
C VAL A 186 -2.59 2.22 28.44
N LEU A 187 -2.14 2.28 27.19
CA LEU A 187 -1.80 1.09 26.39
C LEU A 187 -0.47 0.45 26.86
N GLU A 188 0.57 1.25 27.10
CA GLU A 188 1.88 0.75 27.55
C GLU A 188 1.85 0.21 28.99
N ALA A 189 0.93 0.69 29.83
CA ALA A 189 0.66 0.10 31.13
C ALA A 189 0.17 -1.36 31.03
N ARG A 190 -0.27 -1.81 29.84
CA ARG A 190 -0.57 -3.21 29.57
C ARG A 190 0.71 -3.88 29.08
N GLU A 191 1.24 -4.79 29.89
CA GLU A 191 2.44 -5.58 29.60
C GLU A 191 2.30 -6.32 28.26
N SER A 192 2.63 -5.69 27.12
CA SER A 192 2.85 -6.28 25.78
C SER A 192 2.63 -5.31 24.61
N VAL A 193 2.01 -4.14 24.78
CA VAL A 193 1.80 -3.22 23.65
C VAL A 193 3.11 -2.53 23.26
N GLU A 194 3.56 -2.74 22.02
CA GLU A 194 4.77 -2.13 21.47
C GLU A 194 4.41 -1.00 20.48
N ILE A 195 3.99 0.16 20.98
CA ILE A 195 3.61 1.32 20.14
C ILE A 195 4.76 1.75 19.22
N ALA A 196 6.01 1.63 19.68
CA ALA A 196 7.18 1.91 18.85
C ALA A 196 7.24 1.01 17.60
N ARG A 197 6.97 -0.30 17.77
CA ARG A 197 6.94 -1.25 16.65
C ARG A 197 5.81 -0.93 15.67
N LEU A 198 4.66 -0.52 16.17
CA LEU A 198 3.54 -0.08 15.34
C LEU A 198 3.92 1.13 14.48
N ARG A 199 4.59 2.12 15.08
CA ARG A 199 5.10 3.31 14.37
C ARG A 199 6.15 2.94 13.31
N ASP A 200 7.11 2.08 13.65
CA ASP A 200 8.11 1.61 12.69
C ASP A 200 7.45 0.85 11.51
N GLY A 201 6.43 0.03 11.78
CA GLY A 201 5.67 -0.67 10.75
C GLY A 201 4.78 0.27 9.92
N TYR A 202 4.30 1.37 10.51
CA TYR A 202 3.58 2.42 9.82
C TYR A 202 4.48 3.19 8.86
N ASP A 203 5.65 3.63 9.33
CA ASP A 203 6.61 4.39 8.53
C ASP A 203 7.07 3.57 7.30
N GLN A 204 7.31 2.26 7.47
CA GLN A 204 7.63 1.36 6.38
C GLN A 204 6.51 1.24 5.35
N LEU A 205 5.25 1.09 5.78
CA LEU A 205 4.09 1.04 4.87
C LEU A 205 3.88 2.36 4.15
N SER A 206 4.06 3.49 4.85
CA SER A 206 3.93 4.83 4.28
C SER A 206 4.97 5.07 3.19
N ALA A 207 6.24 4.74 3.45
CA ALA A 207 7.31 4.82 2.45
C ALA A 207 7.04 3.90 1.24
N LEU A 208 6.53 2.68 1.48
CA LEU A 208 6.14 1.78 0.41
C LEU A 208 4.98 2.34 -0.44
N ALA A 209 3.95 2.90 0.20
CA ALA A 209 2.81 3.49 -0.47
C ALA A 209 3.22 4.70 -1.32
N ALA A 210 4.06 5.58 -0.76
CA ALA A 210 4.61 6.73 -1.47
C ALA A 210 5.45 6.30 -2.68
N GLY A 211 6.24 5.22 -2.55
CA GLY A 211 7.02 4.69 -3.66
C GLY A 211 6.16 4.15 -4.81
N PHE A 212 5.07 3.41 -4.52
CA PHE A 212 4.17 2.93 -5.56
C PHE A 212 3.36 4.06 -6.21
N ASP A 213 2.93 5.06 -5.43
CA ASP A 213 2.28 6.27 -5.94
C ASP A 213 3.20 7.02 -6.92
N ALA A 214 4.47 7.18 -6.56
CA ALA A 214 5.47 7.77 -7.44
C ALA A 214 5.70 6.95 -8.71
N LEU A 215 5.70 5.61 -8.63
CA LEU A 215 5.74 4.76 -9.84
C LEU A 215 4.54 5.02 -10.74
N ALA A 216 3.33 5.11 -10.17
CA ALA A 216 2.10 5.36 -10.94
C ALA A 216 2.18 6.68 -11.70
N VAL A 217 2.54 7.76 -11.00
CA VAL A 217 2.71 9.10 -11.58
C VAL A 217 3.82 9.11 -12.63
N ALA A 218 4.98 8.52 -12.34
CA ALA A 218 6.10 8.48 -13.29
C ALA A 218 5.76 7.70 -14.56
N TYR A 219 5.03 6.58 -14.46
CA TYR A 219 4.52 5.86 -15.63
C TYR A 219 3.50 6.69 -16.41
N GLY A 220 2.58 7.37 -15.73
CA GLY A 220 1.61 8.27 -16.36
C GLY A 220 2.31 9.35 -17.19
N ASP A 221 3.29 10.04 -16.61
CA ASP A 221 4.09 11.05 -17.29
C ASP A 221 4.91 10.48 -18.48
N LEU A 222 5.46 9.27 -18.35
CA LEU A 222 6.14 8.58 -19.45
C LEU A 222 5.18 8.26 -20.62
N ILE A 223 3.95 7.85 -20.31
CA ILE A 223 2.92 7.54 -21.32
C ILE A 223 2.48 8.81 -22.04
N ASP A 224 2.18 9.87 -21.28
CA ASP A 224 1.83 11.19 -21.83
C ASP A 224 2.96 11.78 -22.68
N GLY A 225 4.20 11.69 -22.21
CA GLY A 225 5.39 12.12 -22.94
C GLY A 225 5.56 11.37 -24.26
N ARG A 226 5.29 10.06 -24.27
CA ARG A 226 5.35 9.26 -25.49
C ARG A 226 4.22 9.60 -26.47
N ALA A 227 3.02 9.90 -25.99
CA ALA A 227 1.95 10.39 -26.84
C ALA A 227 2.34 11.70 -27.53
N ALA A 228 2.87 12.68 -26.78
CA ALA A 228 3.37 13.94 -27.30
C ALA A 228 4.55 13.75 -28.29
N LEU A 229 5.46 12.81 -28.03
CA LEU A 229 6.53 12.45 -28.95
C LEU A 229 5.98 11.92 -30.29
N GLY A 230 4.90 11.12 -30.23
CA GLY A 230 4.19 10.63 -31.41
C GLY A 230 3.54 11.77 -32.22
N GLU A 231 2.91 12.72 -31.54
CA GLU A 231 2.35 13.94 -32.17
C GLU A 231 3.45 14.76 -32.87
N GLY A 232 4.60 14.94 -32.22
CA GLY A 232 5.72 15.69 -32.79
C GLY A 232 6.30 15.03 -34.04
N ARG A 233 6.42 13.69 -34.04
CA ARG A 233 6.83 12.93 -35.23
C ARG A 233 5.85 13.09 -36.38
N ALA A 234 4.55 12.97 -36.12
CA ALA A 234 3.52 13.16 -37.15
C ALA A 234 3.55 14.56 -37.76
N ALA A 235 3.69 15.61 -36.93
CA ALA A 235 3.82 16.98 -37.41
C ALA A 235 5.10 17.22 -38.23
N ALA A 236 6.23 16.64 -37.80
CA ALA A 236 7.49 16.72 -38.53
C ALA A 236 7.40 16.03 -39.91
N ASP A 237 6.70 14.89 -40.00
CA ASP A 237 6.45 14.19 -41.27
C ASP A 237 5.60 15.03 -42.23
N ASP A 238 4.62 15.77 -41.70
CA ASP A 238 3.80 16.74 -42.44
C ASP A 238 4.53 18.06 -42.74
N ARG A 239 5.78 18.21 -42.28
CA ARG A 239 6.62 19.42 -42.37
C ARG A 239 6.05 20.63 -41.63
N ASP A 240 5.18 20.40 -40.65
CA ASP A 240 4.74 21.42 -39.70
C ASP A 240 5.72 21.46 -38.51
N TYR A 241 6.89 22.04 -38.77
CA TYR A 241 7.99 22.06 -37.80
C TYR A 241 7.69 22.88 -36.54
N SER A 242 6.79 23.86 -36.63
CA SER A 242 6.36 24.62 -35.45
C SER A 242 5.54 23.74 -34.52
N ALA A 243 4.54 23.02 -35.06
CA ALA A 243 3.75 22.08 -34.27
C ALA A 243 4.60 20.91 -33.75
N ALA A 244 5.57 20.45 -34.54
CA ALA A 244 6.52 19.42 -34.12
C ALA A 244 7.35 19.88 -32.91
N ALA A 245 7.94 21.08 -32.98
CA ALA A 245 8.72 21.65 -31.88
C ALA A 245 7.89 21.77 -30.59
N GLU A 246 6.65 22.29 -30.66
CA GLU A 246 5.75 22.38 -29.51
C GLU A 246 5.41 21.01 -28.89
N ALA A 247 5.21 19.98 -29.73
CA ALA A 247 4.90 18.64 -29.26
C ALA A 247 6.12 17.96 -28.62
N PHE A 248 7.32 18.15 -29.18
CA PHE A 248 8.56 17.64 -28.60
C PHE A 248 8.91 18.33 -27.27
N ASP A 249 8.66 19.64 -27.15
CA ASP A 249 8.82 20.36 -25.88
C ASP A 249 7.88 19.81 -24.79
N ARG A 250 6.60 19.57 -25.13
CA ARG A 250 5.66 18.89 -24.22
C ARG A 250 6.15 17.50 -23.82
N ALA A 251 6.66 16.72 -24.77
CA ALA A 251 7.21 15.41 -24.48
C ALA A 251 8.39 15.48 -23.50
N ALA A 252 9.32 16.41 -23.72
CA ALA A 252 10.46 16.64 -22.84
C ALA A 252 10.02 16.99 -21.42
N GLY A 253 9.09 17.93 -21.26
CA GLY A 253 8.58 18.33 -19.95
C GLY A 253 7.87 17.20 -19.20
N ARG A 254 7.16 16.31 -19.92
CA ARG A 254 6.53 15.12 -19.31
C ARG A 254 7.56 14.10 -18.84
N PHE A 255 8.55 13.78 -19.67
CA PHE A 255 9.61 12.86 -19.27
C PHE A 255 10.46 13.40 -18.11
N GLU A 256 10.70 14.71 -18.06
CA GLU A 256 11.38 15.36 -16.94
C GLU A 256 10.54 15.27 -15.65
N SER A 257 9.25 15.58 -15.71
CA SER A 257 8.32 15.47 -14.58
C SER A 257 8.29 14.05 -13.98
N GLY A 258 8.19 13.02 -14.84
CA GLY A 258 8.24 11.63 -14.42
C GLY A 258 9.58 11.23 -13.81
N THR A 259 10.68 11.72 -14.38
CA THR A 259 12.05 11.52 -13.85
C THR A 259 12.19 12.12 -12.46
N THR A 260 11.83 13.39 -12.28
CA THR A 260 11.91 14.09 -10.99
C THR A 260 11.04 13.41 -9.94
N THR A 261 9.82 12.99 -10.31
CA THR A 261 8.94 12.25 -9.40
C THR A 261 9.61 10.96 -8.91
N ALA A 262 10.27 10.21 -9.81
CA ALA A 262 10.98 9.00 -9.44
C ALA A 262 12.21 9.27 -8.57
N GLU A 263 12.97 10.33 -8.86
CA GLU A 263 14.14 10.75 -8.09
C GLU A 263 13.77 11.23 -6.68
N ASP A 264 12.73 12.05 -6.55
CA ASP A 264 12.23 12.54 -5.26
C ASP A 264 11.77 11.35 -4.40
N ALA A 265 11.05 10.40 -4.98
CA ALA A 265 10.62 9.19 -4.26
C ALA A 265 11.79 8.30 -3.80
N LEU A 266 12.92 8.30 -4.51
CA LEU A 266 14.12 7.58 -4.07
C LEU A 266 14.76 8.19 -2.82
N THR A 267 14.50 9.47 -2.52
CA THR A 267 15.02 10.13 -1.31
C THR A 267 14.36 9.65 -0.03
N GLU A 268 13.16 9.08 -0.14
CA GLU A 268 12.39 8.48 0.96
C GLU A 268 12.80 7.02 1.26
N GLU A 269 13.89 6.55 0.63
CA GLU A 269 14.46 5.21 0.82
C GLU A 269 13.42 4.07 0.73
N PRO A 270 12.62 3.99 -0.36
CA PRO A 270 11.60 2.97 -0.50
C PRO A 270 12.24 1.58 -0.55
N PRO A 271 11.50 0.51 -0.18
CA PRO A 271 12.01 -0.85 -0.27
C PRO A 271 12.60 -1.15 -1.66
N GLU A 272 13.69 -1.92 -1.72
CA GLU A 272 14.48 -2.14 -2.95
C GLU A 272 13.64 -2.63 -4.14
N ARG A 273 12.57 -3.38 -3.88
CA ARG A 273 11.61 -3.82 -4.89
C ARG A 273 10.99 -2.65 -5.66
N VAL A 274 10.66 -1.56 -4.98
CA VAL A 274 10.13 -0.32 -5.59
C VAL A 274 11.27 0.59 -6.03
N GLY A 275 12.31 0.72 -5.21
CA GLY A 275 13.47 1.58 -5.51
C GLY A 275 14.21 1.19 -6.80
N SER A 276 14.30 -0.10 -7.13
CA SER A 276 14.92 -0.56 -8.38
C SER A 276 14.12 -0.16 -9.62
N GLU A 277 12.79 -0.25 -9.57
CA GLU A 277 11.92 0.19 -10.67
C GLU A 277 11.93 1.72 -10.80
N LEU A 278 11.92 2.48 -9.69
CA LEU A 278 12.05 3.94 -9.71
C LEU A 278 13.38 4.39 -10.37
N ARG A 279 14.50 3.74 -10.04
CA ARG A 279 15.81 4.00 -10.69
C ARG A 279 15.77 3.73 -12.20
N ALA A 280 15.16 2.62 -12.60
CA ALA A 280 15.03 2.29 -14.01
C ALA A 280 14.15 3.32 -14.74
N LEU A 281 13.05 3.79 -14.14
CA LEU A 281 12.21 4.83 -14.71
C LEU A 281 12.89 6.19 -14.78
N SER A 282 13.61 6.60 -13.74
CA SER A 282 14.40 7.84 -13.75
C SER A 282 15.46 7.82 -14.86
N CYS A 283 16.19 6.72 -15.01
CA CYS A 283 17.16 6.55 -16.10
C CYS A 283 16.50 6.67 -17.49
N ARG A 284 15.40 5.92 -17.71
CA ARG A 284 14.68 5.92 -18.99
C ARG A 284 14.07 7.30 -19.28
N GLY A 285 13.42 7.90 -18.29
CA GLY A 285 12.81 9.22 -18.39
C GLY A 285 13.84 10.30 -18.72
N GLY A 286 15.02 10.27 -18.10
CA GLY A 286 16.09 11.22 -18.40
C GLY A 286 16.59 11.14 -19.85
N HIS A 287 16.79 9.92 -20.36
CA HIS A 287 17.16 9.71 -21.77
C HIS A 287 16.04 10.11 -22.73
N LEU A 288 14.77 9.82 -22.39
CA LEU A 288 13.61 10.22 -23.19
C LEU A 288 13.43 11.74 -23.21
N ALA A 289 13.63 12.43 -22.09
CA ALA A 289 13.59 13.89 -22.01
C ALA A 289 14.68 14.53 -22.88
N THR A 290 15.89 13.95 -22.83
CA THR A 290 17.03 14.37 -23.67
C THR A 290 16.72 14.18 -25.16
N ALA A 291 16.19 13.01 -25.54
CA ALA A 291 15.80 12.73 -26.91
C ALA A 291 14.71 13.70 -27.41
N ALA A 292 13.68 13.95 -26.61
CA ALA A 292 12.62 14.90 -26.95
C ALA A 292 13.15 16.33 -27.12
N SER A 293 14.10 16.75 -26.28
CA SER A 293 14.75 18.06 -26.38
C SER A 293 15.56 18.21 -27.67
N HIS A 294 16.29 17.17 -28.08
CA HIS A 294 17.00 17.15 -29.36
C HIS A 294 16.04 17.12 -30.56
N PHE A 295 14.92 16.38 -30.48
CA PHE A 295 13.88 16.46 -31.53
C PHE A 295 13.25 17.85 -31.63
N HIS A 296 13.04 18.53 -30.50
CA HIS A 296 12.59 19.92 -30.49
C HIS A 296 13.59 20.83 -31.22
N ALA A 297 14.88 20.79 -30.86
CA ALA A 297 15.93 21.58 -31.52
C ALA A 297 16.04 21.25 -33.03
N SER A 298 15.89 19.98 -33.40
CA SER A 298 15.86 19.54 -34.79
C SER A 298 14.70 20.18 -35.57
N ALA A 299 13.51 20.23 -34.97
CA ALA A 299 12.33 20.85 -35.57
C ALA A 299 12.50 22.37 -35.72
N GLU A 300 13.02 23.06 -34.70
CA GLU A 300 13.32 24.51 -34.79
C GLU A 300 14.31 24.82 -35.93
N ALA A 301 15.42 24.09 -36.00
CA ALA A 301 16.41 24.26 -37.06
C ALA A 301 15.81 23.99 -38.46
N ALA A 302 14.96 22.97 -38.59
CA ALA A 302 14.27 22.66 -39.83
C ALA A 302 13.28 23.78 -40.25
N ALA A 303 12.59 24.40 -39.28
CA ALA A 303 11.72 25.55 -39.53
C ALA A 303 12.49 26.77 -40.06
N GLU A 304 13.73 26.96 -39.61
CA GLU A 304 14.64 28.02 -40.07
C GLU A 304 15.33 27.70 -41.40
N GLY A 305 15.23 26.45 -41.88
CA GLY A 305 15.89 25.96 -43.08
C GLY A 305 17.35 25.54 -42.87
N ASP A 306 17.80 25.41 -41.62
CA ASP A 306 19.11 24.86 -41.29
C ASP A 306 19.05 23.33 -41.24
N HIS A 307 19.11 22.73 -42.42
CA HIS A 307 19.06 21.27 -42.56
C HIS A 307 20.28 20.54 -41.98
N ALA A 308 21.41 21.23 -41.81
CA ALA A 308 22.61 20.61 -41.26
C ALA A 308 22.44 20.43 -39.74
N THR A 309 22.06 21.49 -39.04
CA THR A 309 21.74 21.42 -37.60
C THR A 309 20.55 20.51 -37.34
N ALA A 310 19.50 20.57 -38.16
CA ALA A 310 18.34 19.68 -37.98
C ALA A 310 18.72 18.19 -38.06
N GLN A 311 19.65 17.83 -38.94
CA GLN A 311 20.15 16.46 -39.08
C GLN A 311 21.01 16.05 -37.87
N GLU A 312 21.92 16.91 -37.42
CA GLU A 312 22.78 16.69 -36.25
C GLU A 312 21.95 16.45 -34.98
N GLU A 313 20.97 17.33 -34.72
CA GLU A 313 20.08 17.21 -33.56
C GLU A 313 19.21 15.96 -33.63
N ARG A 314 18.76 15.54 -34.83
CA ARG A 314 18.02 14.28 -34.98
C ARG A 314 18.88 13.06 -34.65
N GLU A 315 20.14 13.04 -35.09
CA GLU A 315 21.09 11.96 -34.77
C GLU A 315 21.34 11.90 -33.25
N ALA A 316 21.51 13.05 -32.59
CA ALA A 316 21.63 13.11 -31.13
C ALA A 316 20.36 12.61 -30.41
N ALA A 317 19.17 12.90 -30.96
CA ALA A 317 17.92 12.37 -30.41
C ALA A 317 17.83 10.84 -30.54
N GLU A 318 18.26 10.27 -31.67
CA GLU A 318 18.31 8.82 -31.90
C GLU A 318 19.31 8.13 -30.95
N ASP A 319 20.50 8.71 -30.77
CA ASP A 319 21.50 8.22 -29.81
C ASP A 319 20.93 8.20 -28.37
N ALA A 320 20.18 9.23 -27.98
CA ALA A 320 19.53 9.29 -26.68
C ALA A 320 18.39 8.25 -26.52
N LEU A 321 17.65 7.94 -27.60
CA LEU A 321 16.66 6.86 -27.58
C LEU A 321 17.32 5.48 -27.43
N ASP A 322 18.44 5.25 -28.09
CA ASP A 322 19.19 4.00 -27.98
C ASP A 322 19.70 3.77 -26.55
N ALA A 323 20.11 4.84 -25.85
CA ALA A 323 20.53 4.79 -24.45
C ALA A 323 19.43 4.37 -23.47
N VAL A 324 18.14 4.54 -23.81
CA VAL A 324 17.00 4.06 -22.98
C VAL A 324 17.06 2.55 -22.76
N ALA A 325 17.60 1.79 -23.73
CA ALA A 325 17.74 0.34 -23.63
C ALA A 325 18.83 -0.12 -22.65
N GLU A 326 19.68 0.80 -22.16
CA GLU A 326 20.80 0.50 -21.27
C GLU A 326 20.47 0.64 -19.76
N CYS A 327 19.23 1.03 -19.40
CA CYS A 327 18.81 1.41 -18.04
C CYS A 327 18.44 0.30 -17.02
#